data_AF-A0A7W6CA13-F1
#
_entry.id   AF-A0A7W6CA13-F1
#
_cell.length_a   1.000
_cell.length_b   1.000
_cell.length_c   1.000
_cell.angle_alpha   90.00
_cell.angle_beta   90.00
_cell.angle_gamma   90.00
#
_symmetry.space_group_name_H-M   'P 1'
#
loop_
_entity.id
_entity.type
_entity.pdbx_description
1 polymer ?
#
loop_
_entity_poly.entity_id
_entity_poly.type
_entity_poly.pdbx_seq_one_letter_code
_entity_poly.pdbx_strand_id
1 'polypeptide(L)'
;MLQPLSRAETMRASSSHSPDLFWSGWYQEILKLETAMFNVANANATITAFLIDPKVSTIEAVTMASDKLEIEVNQKLECLFTVTGEYADGFRIVSDKNAAMNGIHAFVESKDRDMIIAGKVVLFEVNEAGKIIDSTRSASMVSELVTTVIPVLDPIYDGGNDAPENGIRIHGTPLDGFRVRLRRSSPVVK
;
A
#
# COMPACT_ATOMS: atom_id res chain seq x y z
N MET A 1 -40.82 -17.13 -20.77
CA MET A 1 -40.05 -17.76 -19.68
C MET A 1 -38.60 -17.37 -19.90
N LEU A 2 -38.05 -16.53 -19.03
CA LEU A 2 -36.76 -15.84 -19.19
C LEU A 2 -35.78 -16.31 -18.10
N GLN A 3 -34.57 -16.70 -18.55
CA GLN A 3 -33.26 -16.71 -17.86
C GLN A 3 -33.01 -17.72 -16.71
N PRO A 4 -31.74 -18.19 -16.46
CA PRO A 4 -30.52 -17.37 -16.49
C PRO A 4 -29.28 -17.90 -17.23
N LEU A 5 -28.42 -16.93 -17.54
CA LEU A 5 -27.03 -17.02 -17.97
C LEU A 5 -26.14 -17.50 -16.80
N SER A 6 -25.27 -18.48 -17.03
CA SER A 6 -24.10 -18.71 -16.19
C SER A 6 -22.87 -18.95 -17.08
N ARG A 7 -22.15 -17.87 -17.42
CA ARG A 7 -20.82 -17.97 -17.98
C ARG A 7 -19.85 -17.68 -16.84
N ALA A 8 -19.34 -18.75 -16.22
CA ALA A 8 -18.17 -18.64 -15.37
C ALA A 8 -17.00 -18.24 -16.26
N GLU A 9 -16.53 -17.00 -16.14
CA GLU A 9 -15.30 -16.54 -16.77
C GLU A 9 -14.12 -17.13 -16.00
N THR A 10 -13.63 -18.27 -16.47
CA THR A 10 -12.30 -18.74 -16.14
C THR A 10 -11.31 -17.79 -16.83
N MET A 11 -10.67 -16.90 -16.06
CA MET A 11 -9.50 -16.16 -16.54
C MET A 11 -8.36 -17.16 -16.78
N ARG A 12 -8.26 -17.66 -18.02
CA ARG A 12 -7.00 -18.19 -18.56
C ARG A 12 -6.11 -16.99 -18.87
N ALA A 13 -4.95 -16.92 -18.24
CA ALA A 13 -3.88 -16.02 -18.66
C ALA A 13 -3.44 -16.43 -20.07
N SER A 14 -3.96 -15.74 -21.10
CA SER A 14 -3.42 -15.84 -22.46
C SER A 14 -2.19 -14.96 -22.54
N SER A 15 -1.03 -15.59 -22.59
CA SER A 15 0.26 -14.98 -22.91
C SER A 15 0.26 -14.44 -24.33
N SER A 16 -0.02 -13.15 -24.52
CA SER A 16 0.36 -12.38 -25.73
C SER A 16 0.02 -10.89 -25.61
N HIS A 17 0.23 -10.28 -24.44
CA HIS A 17 0.23 -8.83 -24.31
C HIS A 17 1.45 -8.46 -23.46
N SER A 18 2.25 -7.53 -23.98
CA SER A 18 3.48 -7.01 -23.37
C SER A 18 3.20 -6.62 -21.91
N PRO A 19 4.06 -6.99 -20.94
CA PRO A 19 3.84 -6.69 -19.51
C PRO A 19 3.90 -5.18 -19.19
N ASP A 20 4.28 -4.37 -20.16
CA ASP A 20 4.70 -2.97 -19.96
C ASP A 20 3.54 -1.97 -19.88
N LEU A 21 2.28 -2.40 -20.08
CA LEU A 21 1.15 -1.49 -20.23
C LEU A 21 0.14 -1.48 -19.08
N PHE A 22 0.29 -2.33 -18.06
CA PHE A 22 -0.58 -2.31 -16.88
C PHE A 22 -0.05 -1.40 -15.75
N TRP A 23 1.19 -0.92 -15.87
CA TRP A 23 1.85 0.03 -14.95
C TRP A 23 1.69 1.48 -15.44
N SER A 24 0.49 1.83 -15.90
CA SER A 24 0.19 3.03 -16.68
C SER A 24 0.42 4.34 -15.92
N GLY A 25 1.24 5.24 -16.50
CA GLY A 25 1.28 6.69 -16.23
C GLY A 25 1.91 7.13 -14.91
N TRP A 26 1.44 6.60 -13.79
CA TRP A 26 1.73 7.12 -12.44
C TRP A 26 3.08 6.64 -11.89
N TYR A 27 3.48 5.41 -12.19
CA TYR A 27 4.82 4.93 -11.82
C TYR A 27 5.93 5.80 -12.47
N GLN A 28 5.63 6.40 -13.63
CA GLN A 28 6.49 7.36 -14.33
C GLN A 28 6.45 8.78 -13.72
N GLU A 29 5.36 9.19 -13.08
CA GLU A 29 5.30 10.46 -12.33
C GLU A 29 6.03 10.37 -10.99
N ILE A 30 5.93 9.22 -10.33
CA ILE A 30 6.63 8.89 -9.08
C ILE A 30 8.17 8.88 -9.26
N LEU A 31 8.68 8.55 -10.46
CA LEU A 31 10.11 8.53 -10.79
C LEU A 31 10.73 9.92 -11.09
N LYS A 32 9.95 10.99 -11.23
CA LYS A 32 10.45 12.31 -11.65
C LYS A 32 11.04 13.20 -10.53
N LEU A 33 11.18 12.72 -9.29
CA LEU A 33 11.48 13.57 -8.12
C LEU A 33 12.76 13.23 -7.34
N GLU A 34 13.76 12.60 -7.98
CA GLU A 34 14.99 12.15 -7.32
C GLU A 34 15.92 13.27 -6.78
N THR A 35 15.58 14.56 -6.90
CA THR A 35 16.43 15.66 -6.37
C THR A 35 15.74 16.63 -5.40
N ALA A 36 14.46 16.41 -5.04
CA ALA A 36 13.73 17.28 -4.10
C ALA A 36 12.78 16.51 -3.16
N MET A 37 13.07 15.22 -2.94
CA MET A 37 12.20 14.26 -2.25
C MET A 37 11.75 14.76 -0.86
N PHE A 38 12.66 15.40 -0.13
CA PHE A 38 12.44 15.99 1.19
C PHE A 38 12.69 17.51 1.20
N ASN A 39 12.05 18.23 0.28
CA ASN A 39 12.13 19.70 0.28
C ASN A 39 11.29 20.30 1.43
N VAL A 40 11.95 20.61 2.54
CA VAL A 40 11.31 21.14 3.76
C VAL A 40 11.28 22.68 3.73
N ALA A 41 10.20 23.29 4.22
CA ALA A 41 10.08 24.75 4.29
C ALA A 41 11.03 25.39 5.32
N ASN A 42 11.36 24.67 6.40
CA ASN A 42 12.27 25.10 7.46
C ASN A 42 13.28 23.99 7.78
N ALA A 43 14.55 24.20 7.44
CA ALA A 43 15.60 23.18 7.46
C ALA A 43 16.16 22.82 8.86
N ASN A 44 15.66 23.44 9.94
CA ASN A 44 16.08 23.16 11.31
C ASN A 44 14.89 22.92 12.26
N ALA A 45 13.74 22.54 11.71
CA ALA A 45 12.53 22.24 12.47
C ALA A 45 12.39 20.74 12.75
N THR A 46 11.57 20.42 13.75
CA THR A 46 10.92 19.11 13.84
C THR A 46 9.69 19.10 12.94
N ILE A 47 9.47 17.99 12.24
CA ILE A 47 8.33 17.79 11.35
C ILE A 47 7.49 16.65 11.89
N THR A 48 6.21 16.90 12.09
CA THR A 48 5.21 15.87 12.37
C THR A 48 4.72 15.30 11.05
N ALA A 49 4.84 13.99 10.90
CA ALA A 49 4.32 13.21 9.77
C ALA A 49 3.44 12.07 10.28
N PHE A 50 2.77 11.37 9.37
CA PHE A 50 1.92 10.24 9.74
C PHE A 50 2.46 8.94 9.18
N LEU A 51 2.87 8.04 10.06
CA LEU A 51 3.27 6.69 9.70
C LEU A 51 2.04 5.80 9.69
N ILE A 52 1.77 5.17 8.55
CA ILE A 52 0.69 4.19 8.39
C ILE A 52 1.31 2.82 8.19
N ASP A 53 0.92 1.87 9.05
CA ASP A 53 1.32 0.47 8.94
C ASP A 53 0.09 -0.39 8.61
N PRO A 54 -0.05 -0.86 7.35
CA PRO A 54 -1.21 -1.66 6.97
C PRO A 54 -1.14 -3.10 7.50
N LYS A 55 0.01 -3.61 7.94
CA LYS A 55 0.10 -4.98 8.50
C LYS A 55 -0.65 -5.09 9.82
N VAL A 56 -0.57 -4.04 10.65
CA VAL A 56 -1.25 -3.96 11.94
C VAL A 56 -2.43 -2.98 11.94
N SER A 57 -2.75 -2.39 10.78
CA SER A 57 -3.87 -1.45 10.58
C SER A 57 -3.79 -0.25 11.54
N THR A 58 -2.64 0.43 11.61
CA THR A 58 -2.45 1.58 12.51
C THR A 58 -1.94 2.83 11.81
N ILE A 59 -2.24 3.99 12.37
CA ILE A 59 -1.65 5.29 12.02
C ILE A 59 -1.10 5.97 13.27
N GLU A 60 0.08 6.56 13.16
CA GLU A 60 0.79 7.22 14.26
C GLU A 60 1.33 8.57 13.78
N ALA A 61 1.19 9.61 14.60
CA ALA A 61 1.90 10.87 14.39
C ALA A 61 3.35 10.70 14.87
N VAL A 62 4.31 10.85 13.97
CA VAL A 62 5.74 10.69 14.25
C VAL A 62 6.44 12.02 14.04
N THR A 63 7.24 12.42 15.04
CA THR A 63 8.10 13.60 14.93
C THR A 63 9.46 13.18 14.39
N MET A 64 9.94 13.91 13.38
CA MET A 64 11.25 13.68 12.75
C MET A 64 12.04 14.98 12.62
N ALA A 65 13.37 14.90 12.65
CA ALA A 65 14.21 16.07 12.41
C ALA A 65 14.32 16.37 10.91
N SER A 66 14.05 17.61 10.52
CA SER A 66 14.06 18.02 9.10
C SER A 66 15.42 17.84 8.41
N ASP A 67 16.53 17.97 9.14
CA ASP A 67 17.89 17.77 8.64
C ASP A 67 18.25 16.30 8.39
N LYS A 68 17.46 15.37 8.93
CA LYS A 68 17.67 13.91 8.84
C LYS A 68 16.47 13.17 8.27
N LEU A 69 15.55 13.89 7.63
CA LEU A 69 14.23 13.39 7.28
C LEU A 69 14.29 12.11 6.43
N GLU A 70 15.20 12.05 5.47
CA GLU A 70 15.41 10.85 4.63
C GLU A 70 15.81 9.63 5.45
N ILE A 71 16.78 9.79 6.35
CA ILE A 71 17.30 8.71 7.19
C ILE A 71 16.18 8.21 8.12
N GLU A 72 15.46 9.13 8.76
CA GLU A 72 14.38 8.78 9.67
C GLU A 72 13.22 8.08 8.94
N VAL A 73 12.83 8.56 7.76
CA VAL A 73 11.78 7.93 6.95
C VAL A 73 12.20 6.53 6.51
N ASN A 74 13.42 6.35 6.01
CA ASN A 74 13.95 5.04 5.62
C ASN A 74 13.95 4.06 6.81
N GLN A 75 14.28 4.54 8.02
CA GLN A 75 14.20 3.73 9.24
C GLN A 75 12.76 3.34 9.60
N LYS A 76 11.80 4.28 9.53
CA LYS A 76 10.38 4.01 9.84
C LYS A 76 9.74 3.05 8.83
N LEU A 77 10.11 3.17 7.56
CA LEU A 77 9.66 2.30 6.47
C LEU A 77 10.42 0.97 6.39
N GLU A 78 11.53 0.83 7.12
CA GLU A 78 12.41 -0.35 7.12
C GLU A 78 12.96 -0.67 5.70
N CYS A 79 13.31 0.37 4.93
CA CYS A 79 13.74 0.24 3.54
C CYS A 79 14.99 1.07 3.21
N LEU A 80 15.68 0.71 2.13
CA LEU A 80 16.86 1.43 1.62
C LEU A 80 16.51 2.49 0.57
N PHE A 81 15.45 2.28 -0.20
CA PHE A 81 15.06 3.16 -1.30
C PHE A 81 13.61 3.56 -1.14
N THR A 82 13.38 4.85 -1.02
CA THR A 82 12.05 5.43 -0.96
C THR A 82 11.68 6.08 -2.27
N VAL A 83 10.38 6.26 -2.43
CA VAL A 83 9.80 6.98 -3.54
C VAL A 83 8.69 7.87 -3.05
N THR A 84 8.54 9.03 -3.70
CA THR A 84 7.57 10.04 -3.28
C THR A 84 6.63 10.44 -4.38
N GLY A 85 5.40 10.75 -3.99
CA GLY A 85 4.38 11.29 -4.90
C GLY A 85 3.46 12.26 -4.18
N GLU A 86 2.73 13.05 -4.97
CA GLU A 86 1.64 13.86 -4.42
C GLU A 86 0.50 12.96 -3.95
N TYR A 87 -0.04 13.28 -2.79
CA TYR A 87 -1.17 12.61 -2.18
C TYR A 87 -2.36 13.59 -2.10
N ALA A 88 -3.56 13.09 -1.79
CA ALA A 88 -4.74 13.92 -1.63
C ALA A 88 -4.57 14.96 -0.51
N ASP A 89 -5.37 16.02 -0.55
CA ASP A 89 -5.54 17.01 0.53
C ASP A 89 -4.26 17.68 1.04
N GLY A 90 -3.35 18.01 0.12
CA GLY A 90 -2.12 18.72 0.46
C GLY A 90 -1.11 17.85 1.20
N PHE A 91 -1.15 16.53 0.96
CA PHE A 91 -0.13 15.62 1.47
C PHE A 91 0.86 15.21 0.37
N ARG A 92 2.08 14.87 0.79
CA ARG A 92 3.04 14.08 0.01
C ARG A 92 3.17 12.72 0.67
N ILE A 93 3.12 11.66 -0.15
CA ILE A 93 3.31 10.29 0.31
C ILE A 93 4.74 9.84 0.04
N VAL A 94 5.31 9.10 0.99
CA VAL A 94 6.59 8.42 0.87
C VAL A 94 6.39 6.94 1.16
N SER A 95 6.99 6.09 0.34
CA SER A 95 6.87 4.63 0.47
C SER A 95 8.13 3.92 -0.01
N ASP A 96 8.29 2.65 0.35
CA ASP A 96 9.38 1.81 -0.16
C ASP A 96 9.19 1.52 -1.65
N LYS A 97 10.18 1.91 -2.46
CA LYS A 97 10.20 1.75 -3.92
C LYS A 97 10.04 0.29 -4.35
N ASN A 98 10.56 -0.64 -3.55
CA ASN A 98 10.59 -2.06 -3.88
C ASN A 98 9.46 -2.87 -3.21
N ALA A 99 8.57 -2.24 -2.44
CA ALA A 99 7.56 -2.95 -1.66
C ALA A 99 6.69 -3.87 -2.51
N ALA A 100 6.29 -3.45 -3.71
CA ALA A 100 5.50 -4.27 -4.63
C ALA A 100 6.29 -5.49 -5.17
N MET A 101 7.59 -5.33 -5.40
CA MET A 101 8.48 -6.39 -5.91
C MET A 101 8.80 -7.43 -4.84
N ASN A 102 8.80 -7.03 -3.56
CA ASN A 102 9.06 -7.91 -2.42
C ASN A 102 7.84 -8.77 -2.03
N GLY A 103 6.71 -8.59 -2.70
CA GLY A 103 5.45 -9.27 -2.40
C GLY A 103 4.48 -8.40 -1.60
N ILE A 104 3.21 -8.41 -2.01
CA ILE A 104 2.16 -7.60 -1.41
C ILE A 104 1.55 -8.35 -0.23
N HIS A 105 2.10 -8.12 0.96
CA HIS A 105 1.59 -8.67 2.21
C HIS A 105 0.48 -7.83 2.85
N ALA A 106 0.57 -6.51 2.68
CA ALA A 106 -0.42 -5.52 3.11
C ALA A 106 -0.16 -4.23 2.33
N PHE A 107 -1.18 -3.40 2.15
CA PHE A 107 -1.07 -2.15 1.40
C PHE A 107 -2.05 -1.09 1.92
N VAL A 108 -1.79 0.16 1.55
CA VAL A 108 -2.65 1.30 1.83
C VAL A 108 -3.40 1.67 0.56
N GLU A 109 -4.71 1.84 0.67
CA GLU A 109 -5.61 2.30 -0.39
C GLU A 109 -6.09 3.71 -0.02
N SER A 110 -5.97 4.65 -0.96
CA SER A 110 -6.56 5.98 -0.80
C SER A 110 -8.07 5.89 -0.92
N LYS A 111 -8.83 6.62 -0.09
CA LYS A 111 -10.31 6.63 -0.21
C LYS A 111 -10.80 7.54 -1.34
N ASP A 112 -10.03 8.56 -1.70
CA ASP A 112 -10.44 9.59 -2.65
C ASP A 112 -9.72 9.48 -4.00
N ARG A 113 -8.84 8.49 -4.15
CA ARG A 113 -8.08 8.23 -5.39
C ARG A 113 -7.95 6.74 -5.62
N ASP A 114 -7.90 6.35 -6.90
CA ASP A 114 -7.57 4.98 -7.32
C ASP A 114 -6.07 4.71 -7.15
N MET A 115 -5.59 4.79 -5.91
CA MET A 115 -4.18 4.66 -5.56
C MET A 115 -3.97 3.63 -4.46
N ILE A 116 -3.11 2.66 -4.78
CA ILE A 116 -2.70 1.57 -3.89
C ILE A 116 -1.19 1.65 -3.71
N ILE A 117 -0.73 1.64 -2.45
CA ILE A 117 0.68 1.68 -2.10
C ILE A 117 1.02 0.45 -1.26
N ALA A 118 1.95 -0.36 -1.74
CA ALA A 118 2.41 -1.55 -1.03
C ALA A 118 3.21 -1.18 0.22
N GLY A 119 2.97 -1.89 1.33
CA GLY A 119 3.73 -1.73 2.56
C GLY A 119 3.39 -0.48 3.37
N LYS A 120 4.29 -0.13 4.31
CA LYS A 120 4.15 1.06 5.15
C LYS A 120 4.30 2.33 4.30
N VAL A 121 3.66 3.40 4.74
CA VAL A 121 3.79 4.72 4.09
C VAL A 121 3.94 5.81 5.13
N VAL A 122 4.61 6.90 4.75
CA VAL A 122 4.67 8.14 5.53
C VAL A 122 3.96 9.23 4.75
N LEU A 123 3.05 9.95 5.40
CA LEU A 123 2.39 11.13 4.85
C LEU A 123 2.93 12.41 5.49
N PHE A 124 3.34 13.36 4.65
CA PHE A 124 3.77 14.70 5.05
C PHE A 124 2.77 15.74 4.58
N GLU A 125 2.36 16.66 5.44
CA GLU A 125 1.63 17.84 4.97
C GLU A 125 2.59 18.74 4.18
N VAL A 126 2.11 19.28 3.06
CA VAL A 126 2.85 20.22 2.21
C VAL A 126 2.09 21.54 2.09
N ASN A 127 2.83 22.64 1.96
CA ASN A 127 2.24 23.95 1.66
C ASN A 127 1.93 24.11 0.16
N GLU A 128 1.38 25.26 -0.23
CA GLU A 128 1.05 25.60 -1.62
C GLU A 128 2.25 25.55 -2.57
N ALA A 129 3.48 25.74 -2.05
CA ALA A 129 4.72 25.63 -2.82
C ALA A 129 5.24 24.18 -2.91
N GLY A 130 4.48 23.19 -2.42
CA GLY A 130 4.86 21.78 -2.40
C GLY A 130 6.01 21.45 -1.45
N LYS A 131 6.29 22.30 -0.47
CA LYS A 131 7.31 22.06 0.56
C LYS A 131 6.70 21.38 1.77
N ILE A 132 7.42 20.41 2.34
CA ILE A 132 7.05 19.74 3.57
C ILE A 132 7.04 20.75 4.72
N ILE A 133 5.97 20.73 5.50
CA ILE A 133 5.77 21.55 6.69
C ILE A 133 5.46 20.67 7.89
N ASP A 134 5.58 21.24 9.09
CA ASP A 134 5.06 20.58 10.29
C ASP A 134 3.54 20.47 10.19
N SER A 135 3.02 19.28 10.43
CA SER A 135 1.60 19.00 10.22
C SER A 135 0.73 19.75 11.22
N THR A 136 -0.28 20.45 10.70
CA THR A 136 -1.37 21.06 11.48
C THR A 136 -2.54 20.10 11.69
N ARG A 137 -2.54 18.96 10.98
CA ARG A 137 -3.57 17.92 11.03
C ARG A 137 -3.34 16.94 12.17
N SER A 138 -4.39 16.25 12.60
CA SER A 138 -4.31 15.15 13.56
C SER A 138 -4.26 13.80 12.85
N ALA A 139 -3.69 12.79 13.51
CA ALA A 139 -3.67 11.42 12.98
C ALA A 139 -5.08 10.87 12.78
N SER A 140 -6.05 11.26 13.61
CA SER A 140 -7.46 10.91 13.43
C SER A 140 -8.00 11.42 12.10
N MET A 141 -7.74 12.68 11.76
CA MET A 141 -8.18 13.25 10.49
C MET A 141 -7.50 12.54 9.31
N VAL A 142 -6.19 12.30 9.39
CA VAL A 142 -5.46 11.62 8.31
C VAL A 142 -5.89 10.16 8.14
N SER A 143 -6.32 9.50 9.23
CA SER A 143 -6.87 8.13 9.18
C SER A 143 -8.11 8.03 8.28
N GLU A 144 -8.85 9.13 8.11
CA GLU A 144 -10.05 9.16 7.29
C GLU A 144 -9.73 9.11 5.80
N LEU A 145 -8.53 9.53 5.38
CA LEU A 145 -8.09 9.57 3.97
C LEU A 145 -7.68 8.20 3.42
N VAL A 146 -7.45 7.22 4.30
CA VAL A 146 -6.82 5.95 3.96
C VAL A 146 -7.60 4.75 4.46
N THR A 147 -7.45 3.64 3.74
CA THR A 147 -7.87 2.30 4.16
C THR A 147 -6.64 1.40 4.15
N THR A 148 -6.44 0.60 5.20
CA THR A 148 -5.42 -0.44 5.19
C THR A 148 -6.03 -1.74 4.68
N VAL A 149 -5.29 -2.46 3.85
CA VAL A 149 -5.78 -3.66 3.18
C VAL A 149 -4.80 -4.81 3.39
N ILE A 150 -5.34 -5.96 3.77
CA ILE A 150 -4.59 -7.20 3.95
C ILE A 150 -5.21 -8.27 3.04
N PRO A 151 -4.45 -8.85 2.10
CA PRO A 151 -4.86 -10.06 1.40
C PRO A 151 -4.99 -11.22 2.39
N VAL A 152 -6.15 -11.87 2.39
CA VAL A 152 -6.43 -13.08 3.16
C VAL A 152 -6.55 -14.24 2.18
N LEU A 153 -5.82 -15.31 2.46
CA LEU A 153 -5.87 -16.54 1.68
C LEU A 153 -6.92 -17.46 2.31
N ASP A 154 -8.11 -17.49 1.73
CA ASP A 154 -9.16 -18.42 2.13
C ASP A 154 -8.89 -19.78 1.42
N PRO A 155 -8.72 -20.89 2.17
CA PRO A 155 -8.42 -22.18 1.57
C PRO A 155 -9.59 -22.70 0.74
N ILE A 156 -9.27 -23.30 -0.40
CA ILE A 156 -10.19 -24.06 -1.23
C ILE A 156 -9.85 -25.52 -1.03
N TYR A 157 -10.79 -26.28 -0.50
CA TYR A 157 -10.61 -27.70 -0.22
C TYR A 157 -11.11 -28.55 -1.38
N ASP A 158 -10.39 -29.61 -1.68
CA ASP A 158 -10.91 -30.65 -2.57
C ASP A 158 -11.99 -31.45 -1.82
N GLY A 159 -13.19 -31.49 -2.40
CA GLY A 159 -14.31 -32.30 -1.90
C GLY A 159 -14.28 -33.75 -2.39
N GLY A 160 -13.29 -34.13 -3.20
CA GLY A 160 -13.14 -35.43 -3.82
C GLY A 160 -12.11 -36.36 -3.17
N ASN A 161 -12.12 -37.62 -3.60
CA ASN A 161 -11.16 -38.65 -3.20
C ASN A 161 -9.86 -38.63 -4.04
N ASP A 162 -9.72 -37.69 -4.98
CA ASP A 162 -8.61 -37.63 -5.95
C ASP A 162 -7.47 -36.72 -5.50
N ALA A 163 -7.46 -36.33 -4.23
CA ALA A 163 -6.39 -35.55 -3.66
C ALA A 163 -5.04 -36.26 -3.82
N PRO A 164 -4.02 -35.59 -4.37
CA PRO A 164 -2.70 -36.19 -4.53
C PRO A 164 -2.19 -36.69 -3.17
N GLU A 165 -1.61 -37.90 -3.16
CA GLU A 165 -1.13 -38.57 -1.94
C GLU A 165 -0.12 -37.69 -1.17
N ASN A 166 0.60 -36.82 -1.89
CA ASN A 166 1.57 -35.85 -1.38
C ASN A 166 1.09 -34.39 -1.43
N GLY A 167 -0.22 -34.15 -1.52
CA GLY A 167 -0.80 -32.80 -1.52
C GLY A 167 -0.71 -32.10 -0.16
N ILE A 168 -0.70 -30.76 -0.18
CA ILE A 168 -0.80 -29.95 1.05
C ILE A 168 -2.18 -30.21 1.68
N ARG A 169 -2.20 -30.41 3.00
CA ARG A 169 -3.43 -30.61 3.78
C ARG A 169 -3.51 -29.59 4.90
N ILE A 170 -4.69 -29.03 5.12
CA ILE A 170 -4.99 -28.19 6.29
C ILE A 170 -6.00 -28.97 7.14
N HIS A 171 -5.63 -29.25 8.40
CA HIS A 171 -6.41 -30.10 9.30
C HIS A 171 -6.84 -31.45 8.70
N GLY A 172 -5.97 -32.09 7.91
CA GLY A 172 -6.22 -33.39 7.27
C GLY A 172 -7.01 -33.34 5.96
N THR A 173 -7.63 -32.20 5.65
CA THR A 173 -8.40 -32.00 4.41
C THR A 173 -7.45 -31.55 3.29
N PRO A 174 -7.47 -32.21 2.12
CA PRO A 174 -6.68 -31.80 0.97
C PRO A 174 -6.99 -30.36 0.53
N LEU A 175 -5.92 -29.62 0.27
CA LEU A 175 -5.98 -28.25 -0.23
C LEU A 175 -5.84 -28.26 -1.76
N ASP A 176 -6.84 -27.72 -2.46
CA ASP A 176 -6.83 -27.52 -3.92
C ASP A 176 -6.19 -26.16 -4.29
N GLY A 177 -6.32 -25.17 -3.40
CA GLY A 177 -5.67 -23.88 -3.58
C GLY A 177 -6.16 -22.83 -2.60
N PHE A 178 -6.01 -21.56 -2.98
CA PHE A 178 -6.48 -20.42 -2.19
C PHE A 178 -7.29 -19.47 -3.05
N ARG A 179 -8.38 -18.96 -2.48
CA ARG A 179 -9.04 -17.74 -2.95
C ARG A 179 -8.45 -16.56 -2.18
N VAL A 180 -8.07 -15.52 -2.90
CA VAL A 180 -7.66 -14.26 -2.27
C VAL A 180 -8.90 -13.40 -2.00
N ARG A 181 -9.08 -13.01 -0.74
CA ARG A 181 -10.06 -11.99 -0.34
C ARG A 181 -9.33 -10.81 0.28
N LEU A 182 -9.74 -9.60 -0.07
CA LEU A 182 -9.16 -8.38 0.49
C LEU A 182 -9.91 -8.00 1.76
N ARG A 183 -9.23 -8.00 2.91
CA ARG A 183 -9.76 -7.47 4.17
C ARG A 183 -9.35 -6.01 4.29
N ARG A 184 -10.34 -5.12 4.31
CA ARG A 184 -10.18 -3.68 4.44
C ARG A 184 -10.52 -3.23 5.86
N SER A 185 -9.76 -2.28 6.39
CA SER A 185 -10.00 -1.66 7.69
C SER A 185 -9.59 -0.19 7.68
N SER A 186 -10.28 0.63 8.47
CA SER A 186 -9.76 1.95 8.80
C SER A 186 -8.61 1.78 9.80
N PRO A 187 -7.48 2.48 9.63
CA PRO A 187 -6.38 2.36 10.58
C PRO A 187 -6.76 2.94 11.94
N VAL A 188 -6.28 2.28 13.00
CA VAL A 188 -6.45 2.73 14.40
C VAL A 188 -5.36 3.75 14.73
N VAL A 189 -5.76 4.89 15.29
CA VAL A 189 -4.83 5.90 15.79
C VAL A 189 -4.13 5.36 17.04
N LYS A 190 -2.80 5.41 17.05
CA LYS A 190 -1.95 5.08 18.20
C LYS A 190 -1.59 6.29 19.04
#